data_AF-A0A1Z9S2G7-F1
#
_entry.id   AF-A0A1Z9S2G7-F1
#
_cell.length_a   1.000
_cell.length_b   1.000
_cell.length_c   1.000
_cell.angle_alpha   90.00
_cell.angle_beta   90.00
_cell.angle_gamma   90.00
#
_symmetry.space_group_name_H-M   'P 1'
#
loop_
_entity.id
_entity.type
_entity.pdbx_description
1 polymer ?
#
loop_
_entity_poly.entity_id
_entity_poly.type
_entity_poly.pdbx_seq_one_letter_code
_entity_poly.pdbx_strand_id
1 'polypeptide(L)'
;MSEISNQLENLSYKAQALADQANQLASTVVETSGGHSDFLIFGITVLVLACFVGYYVVWSVTPALHSPLMGVTNAISSVIIVGALLAAGPIDSTISKYFGLFAVGLASVNIFGGFVVTNRMLSMFKKKS
;
A
#
# COMPACT_ATOMS: atom_id res chain seq x y z
N MET A 1 29.77 -10.33 54.55
CA MET A 1 28.71 -9.31 54.33
C MET A 1 29.09 -8.33 53.22
N SER A 2 30.31 -7.78 53.19
CA SER A 2 30.74 -6.80 52.18
C SER A 2 30.82 -7.35 50.73
N GLU A 3 31.24 -8.60 50.51
CA GLU A 3 31.26 -9.19 49.15
C GLU A 3 29.87 -9.34 48.53
N ILE A 4 28.86 -9.70 49.33
CA ILE A 4 27.48 -9.84 48.85
C ILE A 4 26.92 -8.48 48.46
N SER A 5 27.20 -7.44 49.23
CA SER A 5 26.81 -6.06 48.89
C SER A 5 27.44 -5.59 47.58
N ASN A 6 28.72 -5.87 47.36
CA ASN A 6 29.42 -5.53 46.11
C ASN A 6 28.89 -6.32 44.90
N GLN A 7 28.52 -7.59 45.08
CA GLN A 7 27.90 -8.42 44.03
C GLN A 7 26.50 -7.91 43.66
N LEU A 8 25.73 -7.46 44.65
CA LEU A 8 24.39 -6.91 44.45
C LEU A 8 24.45 -5.59 43.66
N GLU A 9 25.44 -4.75 43.96
CA GLU A 9 25.69 -3.48 43.24
C GLU A 9 26.20 -3.72 41.81
N ASN A 10 27.02 -4.76 41.60
CA ASN A 10 27.46 -5.15 40.25
C ASN A 10 26.29 -5.71 39.40
N LEU A 11 25.37 -6.44 40.03
CA LEU A 11 24.16 -6.95 39.37
C LEU A 11 23.20 -5.82 39.00
N SER A 12 23.01 -4.82 39.87
CA SER A 12 22.17 -3.66 39.52
C SER A 12 22.79 -2.86 38.38
N TYR A 13 24.12 -2.67 38.37
CA TYR A 13 24.82 -2.00 37.26
C TYR A 13 24.67 -2.75 35.93
N LYS A 14 24.78 -4.09 35.93
CA LYS A 14 24.57 -4.92 34.73
C LYS A 14 23.13 -4.91 34.25
N ALA A 15 22.16 -4.92 35.17
CA ALA A 15 20.74 -4.83 34.84
C ALA A 15 20.40 -3.47 34.19
N GLN A 16 21.01 -2.39 34.70
CA GLN A 16 20.83 -1.06 34.14
C GLN A 16 21.49 -0.91 32.76
N ALA A 17 22.72 -1.40 32.60
CA ALA A 17 23.40 -1.41 31.30
C ALA A 17 22.66 -2.24 30.24
N LEU A 18 22.06 -3.37 30.63
CA LEU A 18 21.23 -4.18 29.74
C LEU A 18 19.93 -3.47 29.36
N ALA A 19 19.30 -2.75 30.31
CA ALA A 19 18.12 -1.95 30.05
C ALA A 19 18.42 -0.79 29.07
N ASP A 20 19.56 -0.13 29.23
CA ASP A 20 20.01 0.93 28.32
C ASP A 20 20.32 0.38 26.92
N GLN A 21 20.94 -0.79 26.83
CA GLN A 21 21.21 -1.46 25.55
C GLN A 21 19.92 -1.93 24.86
N ALA A 22 18.93 -2.40 25.61
CA ALA A 22 17.61 -2.76 25.09
C ALA A 22 16.85 -1.52 24.57
N ASN A 23 16.94 -0.38 25.27
CA ASN A 23 16.36 0.88 24.81
C ASN A 23 17.05 1.41 23.55
N GLN A 24 18.38 1.29 23.45
CA GLN A 24 19.12 1.66 22.24
C GLN A 24 18.78 0.76 21.05
N LEU A 25 18.65 -0.55 21.25
CA LEU A 25 18.24 -1.48 20.21
C LEU A 25 16.80 -1.22 19.76
N ALA A 26 15.89 -0.89 20.69
CA ALA A 26 14.53 -0.49 20.36
C ALA A 26 14.51 0.79 19.53
N SER A 27 15.33 1.81 19.84
CA SER A 27 15.44 3.02 19.02
C SER A 27 16.03 2.73 17.63
N THR A 28 17.04 1.87 17.50
CA THR A 28 17.62 1.50 16.19
C THR A 28 16.66 0.68 15.35
N VAL A 29 15.85 -0.20 15.96
CA VAL A 29 14.79 -0.94 15.24
C VAL A 29 13.70 0.02 14.77
N VAL A 30 13.33 1.03 15.57
CA VAL A 30 12.39 2.09 15.15
C VAL A 30 12.95 2.93 14.00
N GLU A 31 14.25 3.26 14.02
CA GLU A 31 14.94 3.95 12.92
C GLU A 31 15.05 3.08 11.65
N THR A 32 15.27 1.76 11.80
CA THR A 32 15.34 0.81 10.68
C THR A 32 13.94 0.49 10.11
N SER A 33 12.88 0.74 10.88
CA SER A 33 11.48 0.51 10.48
C SER A 33 10.87 1.67 9.68
N GLY A 34 11.68 2.66 9.30
CA GLY A 34 11.29 3.73 8.39
C GLY A 34 10.73 4.94 9.11
N GLY A 35 11.58 5.95 9.29
CA GLY A 35 11.11 7.30 9.61
C GLY A 35 10.21 7.82 8.48
N HIS A 36 9.39 8.84 8.75
CA HIS A 36 8.50 9.43 7.74
C HIS A 36 9.23 9.85 6.44
N SER A 37 10.53 10.18 6.52
CA SER A 37 11.39 10.43 5.35
C SER A 37 11.57 9.18 4.48
N ASP A 38 11.77 8.02 5.09
CA ASP A 38 12.03 6.76 4.39
C ASP A 38 10.78 6.25 3.69
N PHE A 39 9.60 6.44 4.28
CA PHE A 39 8.33 6.13 3.61
C PHE A 39 8.15 6.94 2.32
N LEU A 40 8.48 8.24 2.34
CA LEU A 40 8.37 9.08 1.17
C LEU A 40 9.39 8.70 0.09
N ILE A 41 10.64 8.46 0.49
CA ILE A 41 11.73 8.08 -0.41
C ILE A 41 11.42 6.71 -1.04
N PHE A 42 10.99 5.74 -0.24
CA PHE A 42 10.54 4.44 -0.71
C PHE A 42 9.32 4.56 -1.63
N GLY A 43 8.30 5.32 -1.25
CA GLY A 43 7.09 5.53 -2.03
C GLY A 43 7.37 6.19 -3.38
N ILE A 44 8.22 7.22 -3.42
CA ILE A 44 8.67 7.87 -4.66
C ILE A 44 9.50 6.89 -5.50
N THR A 45 10.38 6.10 -4.90
CA THR A 45 11.16 5.08 -5.61
C THR A 45 10.24 4.07 -6.28
N VAL A 46 9.26 3.52 -5.55
CA VAL A 46 8.25 2.59 -6.08
C VAL A 46 7.41 3.25 -7.18
N LEU A 47 7.00 4.51 -7.00
CA LEU A 47 6.26 5.27 -8.02
C LEU A 47 7.06 5.40 -9.32
N VAL A 48 8.32 5.82 -9.23
CA VAL A 48 9.19 6.00 -10.39
C VAL A 48 9.41 4.67 -11.11
N LEU A 49 9.75 3.60 -10.37
CA LEU A 49 9.92 2.26 -10.95
C LEU A 49 8.61 1.75 -11.58
N ALA A 50 7.46 1.96 -10.94
CA ALA A 50 6.16 1.59 -11.49
C ALA A 50 5.83 2.35 -12.78
N CYS A 51 6.18 3.65 -12.89
CA CYS A 51 6.04 4.41 -14.13
C CYS A 51 6.89 3.83 -15.27
N PHE A 52 8.15 3.46 -14.99
CA PHE A 52 9.00 2.79 -15.98
C PHE A 52 8.39 1.48 -16.45
N VAL A 53 7.95 0.62 -15.53
CA VAL A 53 7.30 -0.65 -15.87
C VAL A 53 6.03 -0.40 -16.70
N GLY A 54 5.18 0.54 -16.29
CA GLY A 54 3.95 0.88 -17.00
C GLY A 54 4.19 1.34 -18.45
N TYR A 55 5.22 2.16 -18.66
CA TYR A 55 5.61 2.61 -20.00
C TYR A 55 6.01 1.45 -20.92
N TYR A 56 6.89 0.56 -20.45
CA TYR A 56 7.32 -0.60 -21.24
C TYR A 56 6.17 -1.58 -21.51
N VAL A 57 5.29 -1.80 -20.53
CA VAL A 57 4.11 -2.66 -20.68
C VAL A 57 3.18 -2.14 -21.77
N VAL A 58 2.84 -0.84 -21.75
CA VAL A 58 1.93 -0.22 -22.72
C VAL A 58 2.54 -0.13 -24.12
N TRP A 59 3.85 0.13 -24.25
CA TRP A 59 4.51 0.21 -25.56
C TRP A 59 4.51 -1.14 -26.30
N SER A 60 4.46 -2.26 -25.57
CA SER A 60 4.59 -3.60 -26.14
C SER A 60 3.29 -4.20 -26.73
N VAL A 61 2.22 -3.40 -26.85
CA VAL A 61 0.91 -3.87 -27.33
C VAL A 61 0.76 -3.76 -28.85
N THR A 62 -0.06 -4.62 -29.45
CA THR A 62 -0.39 -4.53 -30.87
C THR A 62 -1.36 -3.37 -31.16
N PRO A 63 -1.25 -2.66 -32.30
CA PRO A 63 -2.08 -1.48 -32.60
C PRO A 63 -3.59 -1.72 -32.54
N ALA A 64 -4.05 -2.93 -32.85
CA ALA A 64 -5.46 -3.31 -32.79
C ALA A 64 -6.03 -3.34 -31.36
N LEU A 65 -5.18 -3.40 -30.34
CA LEU A 65 -5.55 -3.51 -28.93
C LEU A 65 -5.53 -2.17 -28.19
N HIS A 66 -5.20 -1.03 -28.82
CA HIS A 66 -5.19 0.28 -28.13
C HIS A 66 -6.56 0.65 -27.52
N SER A 67 -7.65 0.46 -28.25
CA SER A 67 -9.00 0.73 -27.73
C SER A 67 -9.41 -0.24 -26.59
N PRO A 68 -9.20 -1.57 -26.71
CA PRO A 68 -9.36 -2.49 -25.58
C PRO A 68 -8.46 -2.16 -24.37
N LEU A 69 -7.20 -1.77 -24.59
CA LEU A 69 -6.25 -1.41 -23.54
C LEU A 69 -6.72 -0.16 -22.78
N MET A 70 -7.32 0.80 -23.48
CA MET A 70 -7.96 1.96 -22.86
C MET A 70 -9.09 1.54 -21.91
N GLY A 71 -9.86 0.50 -22.27
CA GLY A 71 -10.87 -0.09 -21.39
C GLY A 71 -10.28 -0.78 -20.15
N VAL A 72 -9.22 -1.57 -20.33
CA VAL A 72 -8.51 -2.25 -19.22
C VAL A 72 -7.92 -1.23 -18.25
N THR A 73 -7.26 -0.19 -18.74
CA THR A 73 -6.65 0.85 -17.90
C THR A 73 -7.70 1.65 -17.14
N ASN A 74 -8.88 1.89 -17.73
CA ASN A 74 -10.02 2.45 -17.01
C ASN A 74 -10.46 1.55 -15.85
N ALA A 75 -10.57 0.23 -16.07
CA ALA A 75 -10.91 -0.72 -15.01
C ALA A 75 -9.83 -0.80 -13.92
N ILE A 76 -8.54 -0.77 -14.28
CA ILE A 76 -7.41 -0.80 -13.31
C ILE A 76 -7.39 0.46 -12.45
N SER A 77 -7.78 1.62 -13.00
CA SER A 77 -7.85 2.88 -12.23
C SER A 77 -8.80 2.81 -11.02
N SER A 78 -9.70 1.82 -11.00
CA SER A 78 -10.61 1.56 -9.89
C SER A 78 -9.96 1.08 -8.59
N VAL A 79 -8.62 1.04 -8.50
CA VAL A 79 -7.88 0.82 -7.24
C VAL A 79 -8.31 1.79 -6.13
N ILE A 80 -8.93 2.93 -6.48
CA ILE A 80 -9.58 3.86 -5.56
C ILE A 80 -10.56 3.20 -4.57
N ILE A 81 -11.10 2.02 -4.87
CA ILE A 81 -11.97 1.25 -3.96
C ILE A 81 -11.30 0.98 -2.62
N VAL A 82 -9.98 0.78 -2.60
CA VAL A 82 -9.22 0.56 -1.36
C VAL A 82 -9.30 1.78 -0.46
N GLY A 83 -9.12 2.98 -1.04
CA GLY A 83 -9.27 4.25 -0.32
C GLY A 83 -10.71 4.49 0.17
N ALA A 84 -11.71 4.14 -0.65
CA ALA A 84 -13.11 4.27 -0.28
C ALA A 84 -13.50 3.37 0.91
N LEU A 85 -13.00 2.13 0.95
CA LEU A 85 -13.20 1.21 2.07
C LEU A 85 -12.53 1.71 3.35
N LEU A 86 -11.31 2.24 3.24
CA LEU A 86 -10.62 2.86 4.38
C LEU A 86 -11.38 4.10 4.90
N ALA A 87 -11.96 4.91 4.02
CA ALA A 87 -12.75 6.08 4.40
C ALA A 87 -14.10 5.73 5.04
N ALA A 88 -14.69 4.57 4.68
CA ALA A 88 -15.95 4.08 5.23
C ALA A 88 -15.80 3.37 6.59
N GLY A 89 -14.58 3.00 6.97
CA GLY A 89 -14.27 2.23 8.18
C GLY A 89 -14.43 2.96 9.53
N PRO A 90 -14.05 4.25 9.68
CA PRO A 90 -14.16 4.96 10.96
C PRO A 90 -15.60 5.02 11.48
N ILE A 91 -15.79 4.68 12.75
CA ILE A 91 -17.11 4.60 13.39
C ILE A 91 -17.56 5.99 13.89
N ASP A 92 -16.62 6.85 14.27
CA ASP A 92 -16.90 8.13 14.96
C ASP A 92 -17.35 9.27 14.03
N SER A 93 -17.09 9.17 12.73
CA SER A 93 -17.42 10.23 11.76
C SER A 93 -18.56 9.80 10.84
N THR A 94 -19.77 10.23 11.20
CA THR A 94 -21.00 10.00 10.41
C THR A 94 -20.87 10.51 8.98
N ILE A 95 -20.21 11.66 8.76
CA ILE A 95 -20.03 12.26 7.43
C ILE A 95 -19.09 11.40 6.57
N SER A 96 -17.96 10.98 7.13
CA SER A 96 -16.99 10.12 6.43
C SER A 96 -17.62 8.79 6.01
N LYS A 97 -18.50 8.23 6.84
CA LYS A 97 -19.21 6.98 6.54
C LYS A 97 -20.16 7.10 5.35
N TYR A 98 -20.95 8.18 5.27
CA TYR A 98 -21.82 8.41 4.11
C TYR A 98 -21.01 8.64 2.84
N PHE A 99 -19.96 9.48 2.91
CA PHE A 99 -19.11 9.75 1.75
C PHE A 99 -18.34 8.50 1.30
N GLY A 100 -17.86 7.68 2.24
CA GLY A 100 -17.24 6.39 1.98
C GLY A 100 -18.21 5.40 1.32
N LEU A 101 -19.46 5.34 1.78
CA LEU A 101 -20.50 4.52 1.16
C LEU A 101 -20.78 4.94 -0.30
N PHE A 102 -20.91 6.24 -0.56
CA PHE A 102 -21.05 6.76 -1.93
C PHE A 102 -19.81 6.49 -2.77
N ALA A 103 -18.61 6.67 -2.22
CA ALA A 103 -17.35 6.41 -2.90
C ALA A 103 -17.22 4.92 -3.29
N VAL A 104 -17.62 4.00 -2.41
CA VAL A 104 -17.67 2.55 -2.71
C VAL A 104 -18.65 2.27 -3.84
N GLY A 105 -19.84 2.89 -3.83
CA GLY A 105 -20.82 2.77 -4.90
C GLY A 105 -20.29 3.24 -6.26
N LEU A 106 -19.66 4.42 -6.31
CA LEU A 106 -19.08 4.98 -7.52
C LEU A 106 -17.87 4.17 -8.03
N ALA A 107 -17.00 3.72 -7.12
CA ALA A 107 -15.87 2.87 -7.46
C ALA A 107 -16.35 1.53 -8.04
N SER A 108 -17.38 0.92 -7.45
CA SER A 108 -18.01 -0.31 -7.94
C SER A 108 -18.50 -0.16 -9.39
N VAL A 109 -19.19 0.94 -9.72
CA VAL A 109 -19.65 1.20 -11.10
C VAL A 109 -18.48 1.27 -12.09
N ASN A 110 -17.37 1.90 -11.71
CA ASN A 110 -16.16 1.97 -12.55
C ASN A 110 -15.53 0.58 -12.77
N ILE A 111 -15.43 -0.23 -11.71
CA ILE A 111 -14.93 -1.62 -11.78
C ILE A 111 -15.78 -2.43 -12.76
N PHE A 112 -17.09 -2.52 -12.50
CA PHE A 112 -17.97 -3.36 -13.30
C PHE A 112 -18.12 -2.84 -14.73
N GLY A 113 -18.29 -1.54 -14.91
CA GLY A 113 -18.38 -0.92 -16.23
C GLY A 113 -17.11 -1.13 -17.05
N GLY A 114 -15.94 -0.89 -16.45
CA GLY A 114 -14.64 -1.09 -17.09
C GLY A 114 -14.43 -2.52 -17.57
N PHE A 115 -14.69 -3.52 -16.72
CA PHE A 115 -14.49 -4.92 -17.08
C PHE A 115 -15.54 -5.46 -18.07
N VAL A 116 -16.81 -5.08 -17.95
CA VAL A 116 -17.88 -5.55 -18.87
C VAL A 116 -17.66 -5.00 -20.29
N VAL A 117 -17.34 -3.71 -20.42
CA VAL A 117 -17.09 -3.09 -21.73
C VAL A 117 -15.84 -3.67 -22.37
N THR A 118 -14.76 -3.82 -21.60
CA THR A 118 -13.51 -4.41 -22.08
C THR A 118 -13.71 -5.86 -22.53
N ASN A 119 -14.46 -6.66 -21.77
CA ASN A 119 -14.77 -8.05 -22.15
C ASN A 119 -15.57 -8.12 -23.45
N ARG A 120 -16.52 -7.19 -23.66
CA ARG A 120 -17.26 -7.07 -24.92
C ARG A 120 -16.35 -6.66 -26.08
N MET A 121 -15.36 -5.80 -25.86
CA MET A 121 -14.39 -5.42 -26.89
C MET A 121 -13.44 -6.57 -27.25
N LEU A 122 -12.96 -7.32 -26.25
CA LEU A 122 -12.05 -8.45 -26.45
C LEU A 122 -12.76 -9.67 -27.05
N SER A 123 -14.05 -9.87 -26.77
CA SER A 123 -14.81 -10.97 -27.35
C SER A 123 -14.95 -10.87 -28.88
N MET A 124 -14.87 -9.65 -29.44
CA MET A 124 -14.89 -9.41 -30.89
C MET A 124 -13.61 -9.87 -31.61
N PHE A 125 -12.51 -10.09 -30.87
CA PHE A 125 -11.27 -10.63 -31.41
C PHE A 125 -11.19 -12.17 -31.30
N LYS A 126 -12.17 -12.82 -30.64
CA LYS A 126 -12.24 -14.28 -30.57
C LYS A 126 -12.78 -14.81 -31.89
N LYS A 127 -12.01 -15.68 -32.56
CA LYS A 127 -12.45 -16.35 -33.79
C LYS A 127 -13.73 -17.15 -33.49
N LYS A 128 -14.78 -16.90 -34.28
CA LYS A 128 -16.06 -17.62 -34.21
C LYS A 128 -15.77 -19.11 -34.43
N SER A 129 -15.91 -19.92 -33.38
CA SER A 129 -16.11 -21.35 -33.53
C SER A 129 -17.57 -21.63 -33.82
#